data_AF-A0A9J6FCY1-F1
#
_entry.id   AF-A0A9J6FCY1-F1
#
_cell.length_a   1.000
_cell.length_b   1.000
_cell.length_c   1.000
_cell.angle_alpha   90.00
_cell.angle_beta   90.00
_cell.angle_gamma   90.00
#
_symmetry.space_group_name_H-M   'P 1'
#
loop_
_entity.id
_entity.type
_entity.pdbx_description
1 polymer ?
#
loop_
_entity_poly.entity_id
_entity_poly.type
_entity_poly.pdbx_seq_one_letter_code
_entity_poly.pdbx_strand_id
1 'polypeptide(L)'
;MGYSGNLISYMTEPGLEEAIDTLAKLASEVDRGRFTCGTIWDAAEHNLLRSDNSSVSRLLLRAMESSKRNFVRSDVEGLRECLRRDYAYIAAQITVDADIDEPDWFIFAQDSFRMESYVLVFHKDFGCIEPVNRKYGPSSAILVSQKGWSKNRV
;
A
#
# COMPACT_ATOMS: atom_id res chain seq x y z
N MET A 1 26.40 39.85 -11.16
CA MET A 1 25.34 39.82 -10.13
C MET A 1 24.24 38.85 -10.58
N GLY A 2 24.29 37.58 -10.20
CA GLY A 2 23.32 36.60 -10.73
C GLY A 2 23.23 35.24 -10.03
N TYR A 3 23.93 35.04 -8.90
CA TYR A 3 23.91 33.76 -8.18
C TYR A 3 22.89 33.71 -7.03
N SER A 4 22.35 34.85 -6.60
CA SER A 4 21.42 34.93 -5.46
C SER A 4 19.95 34.62 -5.83
N GLY A 5 19.54 34.85 -7.08
CA GLY A 5 18.15 34.64 -7.50
C GLY A 5 17.77 33.17 -7.63
N ASN A 6 18.68 32.34 -8.15
CA ASN A 6 18.42 30.91 -8.31
C ASN A 6 18.41 30.15 -6.97
N LEU A 7 19.19 30.59 -5.97
CA LEU A 7 19.19 29.94 -4.65
C LEU A 7 17.86 30.16 -3.92
N ILE A 8 17.27 31.35 -4.04
CA ILE A 8 15.97 31.66 -3.43
C ILE A 8 14.83 30.93 -4.15
N SER A 9 14.90 30.79 -5.48
CA SER A 9 13.92 30.00 -6.25
C SER A 9 13.81 28.55 -5.75
N TYR A 10 14.93 27.91 -5.43
CA TYR A 10 14.97 26.55 -4.86
C TYR A 10 14.44 26.48 -3.42
N MET A 11 14.43 27.60 -2.68
CA MET A 11 13.88 27.66 -1.32
C MET A 11 12.39 28.00 -1.30
N THR A 12 11.88 28.64 -2.35
CA THR A 12 10.45 29.02 -2.49
C THR A 12 9.58 27.96 -3.14
N GLU A 13 10.17 26.93 -3.74
CA GLU A 13 9.50 25.64 -3.97
C GLU A 13 9.94 24.67 -2.87
N PRO A 14 9.37 24.71 -1.65
CA PRO A 14 9.32 23.49 -0.89
C PRO A 14 8.51 22.53 -1.76
N GLY A 15 9.21 21.60 -2.42
CA GLY A 15 8.64 20.50 -3.18
C GLY A 15 7.83 19.64 -2.24
N LEU A 16 6.63 20.11 -1.91
CA LEU A 16 5.56 19.34 -1.30
C LEU A 16 5.00 18.49 -2.43
N GLU A 17 5.76 17.45 -2.82
CA GLU A 17 5.12 16.32 -3.47
C GLU A 17 4.01 15.87 -2.53
N GLU A 18 2.78 16.01 -3.01
CA GLU A 18 1.60 15.71 -2.23
C GLU A 18 1.64 14.22 -1.85
N ALA A 19 1.47 13.94 -0.57
CA ALA A 19 1.38 12.60 -0.04
C ALA A 19 0.40 11.76 -0.86
N ILE A 20 0.84 10.58 -1.32
CA ILE A 20 -0.03 9.56 -1.92
C ILE A 20 -0.73 8.82 -0.77
N ASP A 21 -1.76 9.47 -0.23
CA ASP A 21 -2.51 9.03 0.95
C ASP A 21 -3.94 8.57 0.60
N THR A 22 -4.27 8.42 -0.68
CA THR A 22 -5.53 7.81 -1.12
C THR A 22 -5.35 6.88 -2.31
N LEU A 23 -6.27 5.93 -2.48
CA LEU A 23 -6.31 5.03 -3.64
C LEU A 23 -6.45 5.80 -4.95
N ALA A 24 -7.22 6.89 -4.96
CA ALA A 24 -7.39 7.73 -6.13
C ALA A 24 -6.08 8.43 -6.53
N LYS A 25 -5.33 8.95 -5.56
CA LYS A 25 -4.00 9.52 -5.79
C LYS A 25 -3.03 8.47 -6.30
N LEU A 26 -3.00 7.29 -5.68
CA LEU A 26 -2.14 6.20 -6.13
C LEU A 26 -2.46 5.80 -7.58
N ALA A 27 -3.75 5.64 -7.91
CA ALA A 27 -4.17 5.32 -9.26
C ALA A 27 -3.71 6.38 -10.27
N SER A 28 -3.77 7.66 -9.91
CA SER A 28 -3.27 8.74 -10.76
C SER A 28 -1.76 8.66 -10.98
N GLU A 29 -0.97 8.36 -9.94
CA GLU A 29 0.49 8.27 -10.06
C GLU A 29 0.95 7.02 -10.81
N VAL A 30 0.20 5.93 -10.68
CA VAL A 30 0.38 4.70 -11.45
C VAL A 30 0.03 4.90 -12.93
N ASP A 31 -1.08 5.59 -13.24
CA ASP A 31 -1.47 5.91 -14.61
C ASP A 31 -0.42 6.79 -15.32
N ARG A 32 0.20 7.70 -14.55
CA ARG A 32 1.31 8.55 -15.01
C ARG A 32 2.65 7.82 -15.10
N GLY A 33 2.72 6.55 -14.70
CA GLY A 33 3.93 5.72 -14.73
C GLY A 33 5.03 6.15 -13.75
N ARG A 34 4.70 6.97 -12.75
CA ARG A 34 5.65 7.45 -11.73
C ARG A 34 5.75 6.53 -10.53
N PHE A 35 4.66 5.82 -10.23
CA PHE A 35 4.61 4.80 -9.20
C PHE A 35 4.25 3.45 -9.80
N THR A 36 4.66 2.40 -9.11
CA THR A 36 4.07 1.07 -9.28
C THR A 36 3.51 0.59 -7.94
N CYS A 37 2.76 -0.51 -7.96
CA CYS A 37 2.16 -1.05 -6.76
C CYS A 37 2.25 -2.56 -6.74
N GLY A 38 2.17 -3.15 -5.56
CA GLY A 38 2.22 -4.59 -5.44
C GLY A 38 1.78 -5.14 -4.09
N THR A 39 1.77 -6.46 -4.01
CA THR A 39 1.30 -7.24 -2.87
C THR A 39 1.99 -8.61 -2.90
N ILE A 40 1.67 -9.49 -1.94
CA ILE A 40 2.12 -10.89 -1.98
C ILE A 40 1.36 -11.63 -3.08
N TRP A 41 2.07 -12.45 -3.86
CA TRP A 41 1.45 -13.22 -4.95
C TRP A 41 0.34 -14.15 -4.41
N ASP A 42 -0.84 -14.10 -5.04
CA ASP A 42 -2.02 -14.90 -4.68
C ASP A 42 -2.54 -14.66 -3.25
N ALA A 43 -2.19 -13.52 -2.65
CA ALA A 43 -2.76 -13.08 -1.39
C ALA A 43 -4.22 -12.62 -1.55
N ALA A 44 -4.90 -12.41 -0.42
CA ALA A 44 -6.30 -11.97 -0.40
C ALA A 44 -6.49 -10.66 -1.18
N GLU A 45 -5.54 -9.74 -1.07
CA GLU A 45 -5.54 -8.42 -1.70
C GLU A 45 -5.40 -8.53 -3.23
N HIS A 46 -4.59 -9.47 -3.71
CA HIS A 46 -4.47 -9.74 -5.15
C HIS A 46 -5.80 -10.26 -5.72
N ASN A 47 -6.42 -11.19 -5.00
CA ASN A 47 -7.72 -11.76 -5.39
C ASN A 47 -8.86 -10.74 -5.26
N LEU A 48 -8.80 -9.87 -4.26
CA LEU A 48 -9.72 -8.76 -4.09
C LEU A 48 -9.71 -7.84 -5.32
N LEU A 49 -8.53 -7.37 -5.73
CA LEU A 49 -8.37 -6.51 -6.91
C LEU A 49 -8.81 -7.18 -8.21
N ARG A 50 -8.65 -8.50 -8.32
CA ARG A 50 -9.17 -9.30 -9.46
C ARG A 50 -10.68 -9.40 -9.49
N SER A 51 -11.31 -9.47 -8.31
CA SER A 51 -12.76 -9.60 -8.18
C SER A 51 -13.51 -8.28 -8.27
N ASP A 52 -12.84 -7.16 -7.97
CA ASP A 52 -13.43 -5.83 -8.05
C ASP A 52 -13.45 -5.29 -9.48
N ASN A 53 -14.63 -4.81 -9.90
CA ASN A 53 -14.86 -4.26 -11.23
C ASN A 53 -14.66 -2.75 -11.30
N SER A 54 -14.23 -2.08 -10.23
CA SER A 54 -13.93 -0.64 -10.28
C SER A 54 -12.79 -0.33 -11.29
N SER A 55 -12.80 0.87 -11.86
CA SER A 55 -11.74 1.31 -12.78
C SER A 55 -10.39 1.43 -12.08
N VAL A 56 -10.39 1.90 -10.83
CA VAL A 56 -9.21 2.04 -9.97
C VAL A 56 -8.58 0.67 -9.72
N SER A 57 -9.35 -0.32 -9.26
CA SER A 57 -8.83 -1.66 -8.98
C SER A 57 -8.28 -2.34 -10.23
N ARG A 58 -8.94 -2.18 -11.38
CA ARG A 58 -8.42 -2.70 -12.67
C ARG A 58 -7.11 -2.04 -13.10
N LEU A 59 -6.95 -0.74 -12.87
CA LEU A 59 -5.72 -0.02 -13.18
C LEU A 59 -4.57 -0.47 -12.27
N LEU A 60 -4.81 -0.55 -10.96
CA LEU A 60 -3.81 -0.99 -9.99
C LEU A 60 -3.44 -2.46 -10.19
N LEU A 61 -4.41 -3.33 -10.48
CA LEU A 61 -4.17 -4.73 -10.82
C LEU A 61 -3.27 -4.86 -12.06
N ARG A 62 -3.55 -4.10 -13.12
CA ARG A 62 -2.70 -4.10 -14.33
C ARG A 62 -1.29 -3.64 -14.04
N ALA A 63 -1.12 -2.60 -13.22
CA ALA A 63 0.19 -2.12 -12.83
C ALA A 63 0.95 -3.13 -11.98
N MET A 64 0.26 -3.77 -11.03
CA MET A 64 0.79 -4.85 -10.22
C MET A 64 1.23 -6.05 -11.08
N GLU A 65 0.40 -6.50 -12.01
CA GLU A 65 0.67 -7.65 -12.89
C GLU A 65 1.64 -7.34 -14.04
N SER A 66 1.96 -6.07 -14.28
CA SER A 66 2.89 -5.65 -15.35
C SER A 66 4.30 -6.21 -15.18
N SER A 67 4.71 -6.53 -13.95
CA SER A 67 6.04 -7.05 -13.64
C SER A 67 6.00 -8.02 -12.47
N LYS A 68 6.69 -9.17 -12.62
CA LYS A 68 6.86 -10.13 -11.51
C LYS A 68 7.58 -9.54 -10.30
N ARG A 69 8.35 -8.45 -10.47
CA ARG A 69 9.06 -7.76 -9.38
C ARG A 69 8.15 -6.90 -8.49
N ASN A 70 6.89 -6.73 -8.88
CA ASN A 70 5.92 -6.01 -8.06
C ASN A 70 5.34 -6.92 -6.98
N PHE A 71 5.44 -8.24 -7.15
CA PHE A 71 5.05 -9.20 -6.14
C PHE A 71 6.19 -9.47 -5.17
N VAL A 72 5.87 -9.42 -3.89
CA VAL A 72 6.80 -9.69 -2.78
C VAL A 72 6.45 -11.00 -2.09
N ARG A 73 7.33 -11.52 -1.23
CA ARG A 73 7.15 -12.79 -0.52
C ARG A 73 6.62 -12.64 0.90
N SER A 74 6.75 -11.45 1.48
CA SER A 74 6.27 -11.13 2.82
C SER A 74 5.99 -9.64 2.98
N ASP A 75 5.25 -9.27 4.03
CA ASP A 75 4.96 -7.87 4.36
C ASP A 75 6.24 -7.07 4.64
N VAL A 76 7.19 -7.67 5.37
CA VAL A 76 8.53 -7.09 5.59
C VAL A 76 9.25 -6.79 4.27
N GLU A 77 9.14 -7.65 3.25
CA GLU A 77 9.73 -7.37 1.94
C GLU A 77 8.98 -6.24 1.21
N GLY A 78 7.65 -6.21 1.31
CA GLY A 78 6.81 -5.12 0.80
C GLY A 78 7.20 -3.76 1.37
N LEU A 79 7.31 -3.68 2.70
CA LEU A 79 7.75 -2.47 3.42
C LEU A 79 9.17 -2.04 2.99
N ARG A 80 10.09 -2.98 2.79
CA ARG A 80 11.44 -2.67 2.28
C ARG A 80 11.43 -2.14 0.85
N GLU A 81 10.55 -2.66 -0.01
CA GLU A 81 10.44 -2.16 -1.38
C GLU A 81 9.85 -0.73 -1.41
N CYS A 82 8.91 -0.41 -0.52
CA CYS A 82 8.44 0.96 -0.32
C CYS A 82 9.56 1.94 0.04
N LEU A 83 10.59 1.50 0.76
CA LEU A 83 11.75 2.36 1.11
C LEU A 83 12.78 2.48 -0.02
N ARG A 84 12.73 1.62 -1.03
CA ARG A 84 13.80 1.50 -2.05
C ARG A 84 13.45 2.13 -3.38
N ARG A 85 12.17 2.18 -3.72
CA ARG A 85 11.68 2.62 -5.03
C ARG A 85 10.29 3.24 -4.89
N ASP A 86 9.85 3.90 -5.95
CA ASP A 86 8.54 4.53 -6.05
C ASP A 86 7.44 3.44 -6.15
N TYR A 87 7.15 2.80 -5.02
CA TYR A 87 6.34 1.58 -4.87
C TYR A 87 5.35 1.70 -3.71
N ALA A 88 4.09 1.40 -3.98
CA ALA A 88 3.06 1.25 -2.96
C ALA A 88 2.79 -0.23 -2.65
N TYR A 89 2.78 -0.58 -1.37
CA TYR A 89 2.49 -1.92 -0.88
C TYR A 89 1.04 -2.01 -0.43
N ILE A 90 0.31 -2.98 -0.99
CA ILE A 90 -1.09 -3.25 -0.70
C ILE A 90 -1.16 -4.51 0.16
N ALA A 91 -1.61 -4.36 1.41
CA ALA A 91 -1.73 -5.45 2.37
C ALA A 91 -2.86 -5.17 3.37
N ALA A 92 -3.15 -6.15 4.22
CA ALA A 92 -3.97 -5.94 5.39
C ALA A 92 -3.26 -5.07 6.43
N GLN A 93 -3.99 -4.18 7.09
CA GLN A 93 -3.42 -3.26 8.06
C GLN A 93 -2.79 -4.02 9.23
N ILE A 94 -3.49 -5.04 9.73
CA ILE A 94 -3.04 -5.82 10.89
C ILE A 94 -1.70 -6.53 10.65
N THR A 95 -1.43 -6.98 9.42
CA THR A 95 -0.17 -7.66 9.12
C THR A 95 0.96 -6.64 9.00
N VAL A 96 0.69 -5.49 8.39
CA VAL A 96 1.67 -4.40 8.34
C VAL A 96 1.97 -3.83 9.71
N ASP A 97 0.96 -3.57 10.53
CA ASP A 97 1.12 -3.03 11.89
C ASP A 97 1.94 -3.99 12.78
N ALA A 98 1.90 -5.30 12.52
CA ALA A 98 2.68 -6.30 13.24
C ALA A 98 4.15 -6.34 12.80
N ASP A 99 4.44 -6.01 11.54
CA ASP A 99 5.76 -6.15 10.91
C ASP A 99 6.52 -4.82 10.74
N ILE A 100 5.90 -3.69 11.10
CA ILE A 100 6.48 -2.36 10.93
C ILE A 100 7.27 -1.92 12.17
N ASP A 101 8.54 -1.60 11.96
CA ASP A 101 9.42 -1.11 13.03
C ASP A 101 9.27 0.41 13.25
N GLU A 102 9.22 1.18 12.16
CA GLU A 102 9.26 2.66 12.17
C GLU A 102 8.10 3.24 11.35
N PRO A 103 6.90 3.39 11.94
CA PRO A 103 5.70 3.80 11.21
C PRO A 103 5.80 5.20 10.60
N ASP A 104 6.59 6.10 11.20
CA ASP A 104 6.77 7.48 10.74
C ASP A 104 7.45 7.60 9.36
N TRP A 105 8.07 6.52 8.87
CA TRP A 105 8.71 6.47 7.55
C TRP A 105 7.71 6.20 6.42
N PHE A 106 6.49 5.82 6.77
CA PHE A 106 5.45 5.42 5.84
C PHE A 106 4.26 6.38 5.89
N ILE A 107 3.59 6.50 4.75
CA ILE A 107 2.27 7.12 4.60
C ILE A 107 1.28 5.99 4.41
N PHE A 108 0.33 5.89 5.32
CA PHE A 108 -0.80 4.99 5.18
C PHE A 108 -1.93 5.69 4.42
N ALA A 109 -2.62 4.97 3.55
CA ALA A 109 -3.79 5.49 2.89
C ALA A 109 -4.91 5.76 3.91
N GLN A 110 -5.62 6.85 3.69
CA GLN A 110 -6.80 7.23 4.49
C GLN A 110 -8.05 6.45 4.06
N ASP A 111 -8.03 5.86 2.87
CA ASP A 111 -9.07 5.00 2.33
C ASP A 111 -8.57 3.55 2.15
N SER A 112 -9.54 2.64 2.03
CA SER A 112 -9.30 1.20 1.93
C SER A 112 -10.14 0.61 0.80
N PHE A 113 -9.65 -0.43 0.14
CA PHE A 113 -10.43 -1.15 -0.88
C PHE A 113 -11.67 -1.81 -0.29
N ARG A 114 -11.54 -2.39 0.91
CA ARG A 114 -12.64 -3.06 1.63
C ARG A 114 -12.29 -3.23 3.10
N MET A 115 -13.33 -3.22 3.93
CA MET A 115 -13.26 -3.69 5.32
C MET A 115 -13.35 -5.22 5.28
N GLU A 116 -12.22 -5.89 5.32
CA GLU A 116 -12.21 -7.35 5.48
C GLU A 116 -12.36 -7.74 6.95
N SER A 117 -12.54 -9.02 7.20
CA SER A 117 -12.76 -9.59 8.52
C SER A 117 -11.94 -10.86 8.60
N TYR A 118 -11.01 -10.94 9.55
CA TYR A 118 -10.34 -12.21 9.82
C TYR A 118 -11.34 -13.18 10.44
N VAL A 119 -11.51 -14.33 9.80
CA VAL A 119 -12.40 -15.40 10.26
C VAL A 119 -11.59 -16.67 10.50
N LEU A 120 -11.98 -17.41 11.53
CA LEU A 120 -11.44 -18.75 11.76
C LEU A 120 -12.21 -19.74 10.91
N VAL A 121 -11.51 -20.39 9.98
CA VAL A 121 -12.10 -21.46 9.15
C VAL A 121 -11.92 -22.78 9.87
N PHE A 122 -13.04 -23.43 10.18
CA PHE A 122 -13.06 -24.74 10.82
C PHE A 122 -13.36 -25.85 9.81
N HIS A 123 -12.90 -27.06 10.09
CA HIS A 123 -13.38 -28.24 9.39
C HIS A 123 -14.91 -28.37 9.56
N LYS A 124 -15.62 -28.84 8.54
CA LYS A 124 -17.10 -28.90 8.54
C LYS A 124 -17.67 -29.67 9.74
N ASP A 125 -16.93 -30.65 10.24
CA ASP A 125 -17.31 -31.51 11.37
C ASP A 125 -16.76 -31.04 12.73
N PHE A 126 -16.24 -29.81 12.82
CA PHE A 126 -15.72 -29.28 14.07
C PHE A 126 -16.88 -28.89 15.01
N GLY A 127 -17.11 -29.66 16.06
CA GLY A 127 -18.27 -29.50 16.96
C GLY A 127 -18.27 -28.25 17.86
N CYS A 128 -17.32 -27.32 17.70
CA CYS A 128 -17.14 -26.16 18.57
C CYS A 128 -17.13 -24.82 17.81
N ILE A 129 -17.83 -24.73 16.66
CA ILE A 129 -17.89 -23.51 15.85
C ILE A 129 -18.68 -22.40 16.57
N GLU A 130 -19.87 -22.67 17.10
CA GLU A 130 -20.70 -21.66 17.78
C GLU A 130 -20.03 -20.95 18.97
N PRO A 131 -19.33 -21.64 19.89
CA PRO A 131 -18.64 -20.99 21.01
C PRO A 131 -17.54 -20.01 20.58
N VAL A 132 -16.84 -20.29 19.48
CA VAL A 132 -15.70 -19.47 19.02
C VAL A 132 -16.17 -18.21 18.29
N ASN A 133 -17.19 -18.33 17.44
CA ASN A 133 -17.74 -17.19 16.71
C ASN A 133 -18.34 -16.10 17.63
N ARG A 134 -18.80 -16.46 18.83
CA ARG A 134 -19.35 -15.49 19.80
C ARG A 134 -18.27 -14.59 20.43
N LYS A 135 -16.98 -14.91 20.27
CA LYS A 135 -15.87 -14.28 21.02
C LYS A 135 -15.02 -13.29 20.21
N TYR A 136 -15.02 -13.35 18.88
CA TYR A 136 -14.13 -12.55 18.04
C TYR A 136 -14.91 -11.82 16.92
N GLY A 137 -14.67 -10.51 16.77
CA GLY A 137 -15.26 -9.65 15.75
C GLY A 137 -14.28 -9.27 14.62
N PRO A 138 -14.74 -8.60 13.55
CA PRO A 138 -13.95 -8.34 12.33
C PRO A 138 -12.88 -7.24 12.47
N SER A 139 -11.85 -7.23 11.60
CA SER A 139 -10.73 -6.26 11.57
C SER A 139 -10.23 -6.00 10.13
N SER A 140 -9.84 -4.75 9.83
CA SER A 140 -9.72 -4.11 8.50
C SER A 140 -8.36 -4.16 7.77
N ALA A 141 -8.36 -3.83 6.46
CA ALA A 141 -7.18 -3.74 5.58
C ALA A 141 -6.86 -2.28 5.16
N ILE A 142 -5.57 -1.89 5.04
CA ILE A 142 -5.10 -0.52 4.71
C ILE A 142 -3.88 -0.57 3.77
N LEU A 143 -3.81 0.37 2.83
CA LEU A 143 -2.67 0.55 1.91
C LEU A 143 -1.51 1.32 2.55
N VAL A 144 -0.26 0.94 2.22
CA VAL A 144 0.95 1.57 2.76
C VAL A 144 1.85 2.07 1.62
N SER A 145 2.20 3.34 1.68
CA SER A 145 3.05 4.07 0.72
C SER A 145 4.18 4.78 1.48
N GLN A 146 5.20 5.31 0.80
CA GLN A 146 6.30 6.03 1.44
C GLN A 146 6.00 7.54 1.58
N LYS A 147 6.53 8.17 2.63
CA LYS A 147 6.62 9.64 2.72
C LYS A 147 7.65 10.16 1.72
N GLY A 148 7.22 11.00 0.78
CA GLY A 148 8.10 11.64 -0.21
C GLY A 148 9.22 12.40 0.49
N TRP A 149 10.39 11.78 0.55
CA TRP A 149 11.64 12.45 0.88
C TRP A 149 12.49 12.47 -0.38
N SER A 150 12.51 13.66 -0.99
CA SER A 150 13.45 14.15 -2.00
C SER A 150 14.63 13.21 -2.24
N LYS A 151 14.73 12.70 -3.47
CA LYS A 151 15.96 12.13 -4.04
C LYS A 151 17.04 13.23 -4.09
N ASN A 152 17.68 13.51 -2.96
CA ASN A 152 19.02 14.05 -2.88
C ASN A 152 19.96 12.89 -2.54
N ARG A 153 20.25 12.06 -3.54
CA ARG A 153 21.48 11.25 -3.55
C ARG A 153 22.51 12.00 -4.39
N VAL A 154 23.41 12.68 -3.67
CA VAL A 154 24.74 13.07 -4.15
C VAL A 154 25.55 11.81 -4.44
#